data_AF-A0AB34HTJ7-F1
#
_entry.id   AF-A0AB34HTJ7-F1
#
_cell.length_a   1.000
_cell.length_b   1.000
_cell.length_c   1.000
_cell.angle_alpha   90.00
_cell.angle_beta   90.00
_cell.angle_gamma   90.00
#
_symmetry.space_group_name_H-M   'P 1'
#
loop_
_entity.id
_entity.type
_entity.pdbx_description
1 polymer ?
#
loop_
_entity_poly.entity_id
_entity_poly.type
_entity_poly.pdbx_seq_one_letter_code
_entity_poly.pdbx_strand_id
1 'polypeptide(L)'
;MHAHSLPLFLLHAWWALRQAGATMVAPVPPRTWGQPSSPSPLAYMLSLYREPLLRADIIRSLQAQDVEMDGQNWTFAFDFSFLGQEEDLAWAELRLQLSSPVALPPDVPLSIEIFHQPKLNEDKDPPNCLERLRMDLFTVTLSQVTFSSGSMVLEVTRPLSKWLKHPGELREQMSSLAGECWRRPPTPPVTNVLLMLYSNLSPERRRLGGSTLLWEAESSWRVQEGQLSRERGRRHRRYHLQDRNQLCRKVKFQVDFNLIGWGSWIIYPKQYNAYRCEGECPNPVGEEFHPTNHAYIQSLLKRYQPHRVPSTCCAPVKTKPLSMLYVDNGRVLLDHHKDMIVEECGCL
;
A
#
# COMPACT_ATOMS: atom_id res chain seq x y z
N MET A 1 -11.54 -34.89 -73.26
CA MET A 1 -12.90 -35.09 -73.80
C MET A 1 -13.89 -34.58 -72.77
N HIS A 2 -14.67 -33.59 -73.19
CA HIS A 2 -15.93 -33.03 -72.66
C HIS A 2 -16.13 -32.69 -71.17
N ALA A 3 -16.41 -31.39 -70.99
CA ALA A 3 -17.09 -30.76 -69.89
C ALA A 3 -18.63 -30.93 -69.97
N HIS A 4 -19.30 -30.87 -68.82
CA HIS A 4 -20.68 -30.37 -68.63
C HIS A 4 -20.70 -29.70 -67.24
N SER A 5 -20.83 -28.38 -67.03
CA SER A 5 -21.89 -27.41 -67.34
C SER A 5 -23.21 -27.66 -66.57
N LEU A 6 -23.41 -26.83 -65.53
CA LEU A 6 -24.63 -26.52 -64.75
C LEU A 6 -25.84 -26.12 -65.64
N PRO A 7 -27.10 -26.14 -65.12
CA PRO A 7 -27.74 -24.91 -64.59
C PRO A 7 -28.71 -25.16 -63.40
N LEU A 8 -28.84 -24.32 -62.37
CA LEU A 8 -29.45 -22.96 -62.25
C LEU A 8 -31.00 -22.91 -62.21
N PHE A 9 -31.49 -22.33 -61.10
CA PHE A 9 -32.74 -21.56 -60.89
C PHE A 9 -34.07 -22.26 -60.51
N LEU A 10 -34.49 -22.04 -59.25
CA LEU A 10 -35.77 -21.40 -58.89
C LEU A 10 -35.49 -20.39 -57.75
N LEU A 11 -35.51 -19.09 -58.07
CA LEU A 11 -36.50 -18.06 -57.63
C LEU A 11 -36.22 -17.51 -56.21
N HIS A 12 -35.73 -16.27 -56.03
CA HIS A 12 -36.46 -14.97 -56.10
C HIS A 12 -37.73 -14.95 -55.24
N ALA A 13 -38.08 -13.96 -54.43
CA ALA A 13 -37.54 -12.69 -53.94
C ALA A 13 -38.65 -12.13 -53.00
N TRP A 14 -38.38 -11.03 -52.27
CA TRP A 14 -39.25 -10.20 -51.38
C TRP A 14 -38.69 -10.26 -49.94
N TRP A 15 -37.92 -9.30 -49.40
CA TRP A 15 -38.03 -7.83 -49.46
C TRP A 15 -39.47 -7.34 -49.31
N ALA A 16 -40.00 -7.34 -48.07
CA ALA A 16 -40.84 -6.26 -47.52
C ALA A 16 -41.47 -6.64 -46.16
N LEU A 17 -40.81 -6.22 -45.07
CA LEU A 17 -41.37 -5.90 -43.73
C LEU A 17 -40.14 -5.57 -42.86
N ARG A 18 -39.42 -4.47 -43.11
CA ARG A 18 -39.74 -3.07 -42.78
C ARG A 18 -40.08 -2.89 -41.29
N GLN A 19 -39.06 -2.43 -40.55
CA GLN A 19 -39.09 -1.50 -39.41
C GLN A 19 -39.94 -1.88 -38.19
N ALA A 20 -39.27 -2.30 -37.12
CA ALA A 20 -39.40 -1.71 -35.77
C ALA A 20 -38.35 -2.33 -34.84
N GLY A 21 -37.72 -1.50 -34.01
CA GLY A 21 -36.92 -1.98 -32.88
C GLY A 21 -35.41 -1.86 -33.03
N ALA A 22 -34.92 -0.69 -33.42
CA ALA A 22 -33.63 -0.24 -32.92
C ALA A 22 -33.78 -0.05 -31.40
N THR A 23 -33.59 -1.12 -30.62
CA THR A 23 -33.31 -0.99 -29.20
C THR A 23 -31.92 -0.38 -29.10
N MET A 24 -31.88 0.95 -29.03
CA MET A 24 -30.80 1.66 -28.41
C MET A 24 -30.49 0.93 -27.11
N VAL A 25 -29.33 0.28 -27.04
CA VAL A 25 -28.73 -0.05 -25.76
C VAL A 25 -28.43 1.32 -25.16
N ALA A 26 -29.34 1.79 -24.31
CA ALA A 26 -29.15 2.99 -23.53
C ALA A 26 -27.77 2.88 -22.86
N PRO A 27 -26.97 3.95 -22.85
CA PRO A 27 -25.77 3.96 -22.02
C PRO A 27 -26.25 3.69 -20.60
N VAL A 28 -25.83 2.54 -20.06
CA VAL A 28 -25.99 2.27 -18.63
C VAL A 28 -25.34 3.48 -17.94
N PRO A 29 -26.10 4.27 -17.16
CA PRO A 29 -25.50 5.38 -16.45
C PRO A 29 -24.36 4.80 -15.61
N PRO A 30 -23.23 5.51 -15.43
CA PRO A 30 -22.23 5.06 -14.49
C PRO A 30 -23.00 4.81 -13.19
N ARG A 31 -22.97 3.57 -12.68
CA ARG A 31 -23.55 3.25 -11.38
C ARG A 31 -23.05 4.36 -10.46
N THR A 32 -23.94 5.18 -9.95
CA THR A 32 -23.66 6.00 -8.77
C THR A 32 -23.47 4.97 -7.67
N TRP A 33 -22.24 4.48 -7.53
CA TRP A 33 -21.84 3.61 -6.44
C TRP A 33 -22.29 4.34 -5.18
N GLY A 34 -23.19 3.70 -4.43
CA GLY A 34 -23.70 4.26 -3.18
C GLY A 34 -22.50 4.56 -2.30
N GLN A 35 -22.21 5.85 -2.12
CA GLN A 35 -21.15 6.27 -1.22
C GLN A 35 -21.46 5.69 0.16
N PRO A 36 -20.51 4.98 0.81
CA PRO A 36 -20.75 4.44 2.13
C PRO A 36 -21.04 5.60 3.09
N SER A 37 -22.31 5.70 3.51
CA SER A 37 -22.85 6.69 4.44
C SER A 37 -22.47 6.34 5.88
N SER A 38 -21.21 5.96 6.12
CA SER A 38 -20.73 5.60 7.43
C SER A 38 -20.19 6.83 8.16
N PRO A 39 -20.74 7.22 9.32
CA PRO A 39 -20.31 8.38 10.08
C PRO A 39 -18.99 8.17 10.85
N SER A 40 -18.44 6.94 10.89
CA SER A 40 -17.15 6.68 11.55
C SER A 40 -16.00 6.48 10.54
N PRO A 41 -14.81 7.05 10.83
CA PRO A 41 -13.62 6.84 10.00
C PRO A 41 -13.31 5.35 9.81
N LEU A 42 -13.41 4.56 10.88
CA LEU A 42 -13.14 3.13 10.86
C LEU A 42 -14.14 2.35 10.00
N ALA A 43 -15.45 2.62 10.13
CA ALA A 43 -16.43 1.91 9.31
C ALA A 43 -16.41 2.37 7.83
N TYR A 44 -15.96 3.59 7.53
CA TYR A 44 -15.65 3.99 6.17
C TYR A 44 -14.44 3.19 5.63
N MET A 45 -13.34 3.13 6.38
CA MET A 45 -12.18 2.29 6.00
C MET A 45 -12.55 0.81 5.82
N LEU A 46 -13.42 0.26 6.66
CA LEU A 46 -13.92 -1.12 6.53
C LEU A 46 -14.84 -1.31 5.31
N SER A 47 -15.56 -0.28 4.87
CA SER A 47 -16.35 -0.34 3.64
C SER A 47 -15.46 -0.42 2.39
N LEU A 48 -14.33 0.30 2.38
CA LEU A 48 -13.33 0.24 1.31
C LEU A 48 -12.68 -1.16 1.20
N TYR A 49 -12.58 -1.89 2.31
CA TYR A 49 -12.12 -3.28 2.29
C TYR A 49 -13.13 -4.22 1.62
N ARG A 50 -14.44 -4.00 1.81
CA ARG A 50 -15.49 -4.85 1.24
C ARG A 50 -15.71 -4.62 -0.24
N GLU A 51 -15.51 -3.39 -0.71
CA GLU A 51 -15.55 -3.01 -2.12
C GLU A 51 -14.25 -2.30 -2.49
N PRO A 52 -13.18 -3.06 -2.82
CA PRO A 52 -11.88 -2.47 -3.10
C PRO A 52 -12.00 -1.53 -4.30
N LEU A 53 -11.92 -0.22 -4.03
CA LEU A 53 -11.65 0.76 -5.06
C LEU A 53 -10.26 0.42 -5.60
N LEU A 54 -10.19 -0.09 -6.83
CA LEU A 54 -8.94 -0.34 -7.58
C LEU A 54 -8.13 0.95 -7.87
N ARG A 55 -8.35 2.02 -7.10
CA ARG A 55 -7.87 3.39 -7.37
C ARG A 55 -6.53 3.71 -6.71
N ALA A 56 -6.08 2.95 -5.72
CA ALA A 56 -4.81 3.21 -5.03
C ALA A 56 -4.20 1.98 -4.35
N ASP A 57 -2.87 1.95 -4.25
CA ASP A 57 -2.10 0.95 -3.52
C ASP A 57 -2.20 1.16 -1.99
N ILE A 58 -2.26 2.41 -1.54
CA ILE A 58 -2.32 2.80 -0.13
C ILE A 58 -3.45 3.80 0.08
N ILE A 59 -4.26 3.59 1.12
CA ILE A 59 -5.32 4.50 1.55
C ILE A 59 -5.07 4.92 3.00
N ARG A 60 -4.92 6.22 3.23
CA ARG A 60 -4.68 6.79 4.57
C ARG A 60 -5.84 7.68 4.97
N SER A 61 -6.22 7.59 6.23
CA SER A 61 -7.22 8.47 6.85
C SER A 61 -6.53 9.32 7.90
N LEU A 62 -6.63 10.63 7.77
CA LEU A 62 -6.11 11.60 8.73
C LEU A 62 -7.28 12.31 9.40
N GLN A 63 -7.27 12.32 10.73
CA GLN A 63 -8.22 13.12 11.51
C GLN A 63 -7.67 14.53 11.67
N ALA A 64 -8.53 15.54 11.49
CA ALA A 64 -8.13 16.92 11.74
C ALA A 64 -7.78 17.09 13.23
N GLN A 65 -6.63 17.71 13.49
CA GLN A 65 -6.21 18.11 14.84
C GLN A 65 -6.89 19.41 15.29
N ASP A 66 -7.19 20.28 14.33
CA ASP A 66 -7.87 21.54 14.56
C ASP A 66 -8.78 21.86 13.38
N VAL A 67 -9.92 22.50 13.68
CA VAL A 67 -10.93 22.88 12.72
C VAL A 67 -11.47 24.25 13.13
N GLU A 68 -11.44 25.20 12.20
CA GLU A 68 -12.00 26.53 12.38
C GLU A 68 -12.92 26.85 11.21
N MET A 69 -14.11 27.36 11.51
CA MET A 69 -15.15 27.59 10.52
C MET A 69 -15.77 28.96 10.80
N ASP A 70 -15.33 29.99 10.07
CA ASP A 70 -15.86 31.35 10.18
C ASP A 70 -16.52 31.77 8.87
N GLY A 71 -17.86 31.68 8.83
CA GLY A 71 -18.65 31.96 7.64
C GLY A 71 -18.23 31.07 6.45
N GLN A 72 -17.53 31.68 5.50
CA GLN A 72 -17.03 31.04 4.27
C GLN A 72 -15.55 30.65 4.35
N ASN A 73 -14.85 31.02 5.42
CA ASN A 73 -13.42 30.75 5.60
C ASN A 73 -13.25 29.57 6.55
N TRP A 74 -12.80 28.45 6.01
CA TRP A 74 -12.70 27.19 6.72
C TRP A 74 -11.25 26.73 6.75
N THR A 75 -10.77 26.40 7.94
CA THR A 75 -9.38 26.03 8.18
C THR A 75 -9.32 24.66 8.82
N PHE A 76 -8.45 23.79 8.29
CA PHE A 76 -8.24 22.43 8.78
C PHE A 76 -6.76 22.16 8.99
N ALA A 77 -6.38 21.65 10.17
CA ALA A 77 -5.02 21.25 10.46
C ALA A 77 -4.88 19.73 10.55
N PHE A 78 -3.89 19.15 9.87
CA PHE A 78 -3.61 17.70 9.89
C PHE A 78 -2.13 17.43 10.17
N ASP A 79 -1.85 16.27 10.76
CA ASP A 79 -0.48 15.78 10.85
C ASP A 79 -0.08 15.07 9.55
N PHE A 80 0.91 15.61 8.85
CA PHE A 80 1.50 15.07 7.64
C PHE A 80 2.92 14.55 7.87
N SER A 81 3.40 14.49 9.12
CA SER A 81 4.77 14.01 9.44
C SER A 81 5.00 12.54 9.08
N PHE A 82 3.94 11.78 8.81
CA PHE A 82 4.02 10.40 8.33
C PHE A 82 4.42 10.27 6.86
N LEU A 83 4.44 11.37 6.09
CA LEU A 83 4.81 11.38 4.67
C LEU A 83 6.33 11.23 4.51
N GLY A 84 6.83 10.02 4.76
CA GLY A 84 8.25 9.69 4.63
C GLY A 84 8.57 8.85 3.40
N GLN A 85 7.62 8.60 2.51
CA GLN A 85 7.73 7.61 1.43
C GLN A 85 7.49 8.29 0.08
N GLU A 86 8.31 7.96 -0.93
CA GLU A 86 8.08 8.33 -2.33
C GLU A 86 6.81 7.62 -2.83
N GLU A 87 5.67 8.26 -2.62
CA GLU A 87 4.35 7.82 -3.01
C GLU A 87 3.74 8.87 -3.95
N ASP A 88 3.07 8.41 -5.01
CA ASP A 88 2.37 9.30 -5.93
C ASP A 88 0.92 9.46 -5.47
N LEU A 89 0.53 10.68 -5.08
CA LEU A 89 -0.87 10.98 -4.75
C LEU A 89 -1.76 10.79 -5.99
N ALA A 90 -2.65 9.81 -5.94
CA ALA A 90 -3.63 9.53 -6.99
C ALA A 90 -4.91 10.33 -6.78
N TRP A 91 -5.37 10.44 -5.53
CA TRP A 91 -6.63 11.09 -5.18
C TRP A 91 -6.64 11.55 -3.72
N ALA A 92 -7.37 12.63 -3.41
CA ALA A 92 -7.60 13.07 -2.04
C ALA A 92 -9.02 13.62 -1.84
N GLU A 93 -9.66 13.22 -0.75
CA GLU A 93 -11.01 13.66 -0.37
C GLU A 93 -11.02 14.19 1.06
N LEU A 94 -11.53 15.39 1.25
CA LEU A 94 -11.86 15.95 2.56
C LEU A 94 -13.33 15.67 2.85
N ARG A 95 -13.58 15.00 3.97
CA ARG A 95 -14.90 14.55 4.41
C ARG A 95 -15.25 15.21 5.74
N LEU A 96 -16.37 15.91 5.78
CA LEU A 96 -16.88 16.59 6.97
C LEU A 96 -18.20 15.98 7.39
N GLN A 97 -18.33 15.64 8.67
CA GLN A 97 -19.59 15.25 9.29
C GLN A 97 -20.25 16.49 9.91
N LEU A 98 -21.40 16.88 9.38
CA LEU A 98 -22.11 18.06 9.84
C LEU A 98 -23.05 17.71 10.99
N SER A 99 -22.93 18.44 12.11
CA SER A 99 -23.80 18.29 13.28
C SER A 99 -25.17 18.97 13.07
N SER A 100 -25.22 19.98 12.20
CA SER A 100 -26.41 20.70 11.76
C SER A 100 -26.23 21.15 10.30
N PRO A 101 -27.32 21.46 9.56
CA PRO A 101 -27.21 21.99 8.20
C PRO A 101 -26.49 23.33 8.23
N VAL A 102 -25.32 23.40 7.59
CA VAL A 102 -24.61 24.67 7.41
C VAL A 102 -25.31 25.44 6.30
N ALA A 103 -25.85 26.62 6.61
CA ALA A 103 -26.44 27.51 5.62
C ALA A 103 -25.34 28.15 4.77
N LEU A 104 -25.00 27.50 3.65
CA LEU A 104 -24.03 27.98 2.69
C LEU A 104 -24.74 28.76 1.59
N PRO A 105 -24.39 30.04 1.35
CA PRO A 105 -24.96 30.81 0.24
C PRO A 105 -24.62 30.15 -1.11
N PRO A 106 -25.59 29.95 -2.02
CA PRO A 106 -25.38 29.26 -3.29
C PRO A 106 -24.34 29.95 -4.21
N ASP A 107 -24.23 31.27 -4.12
CA ASP A 107 -23.48 32.09 -5.08
C ASP A 107 -22.10 32.56 -4.58
N VAL A 108 -21.68 32.13 -3.38
CA VAL A 108 -20.42 32.60 -2.81
C VAL A 108 -19.49 31.42 -2.55
N PRO A 109 -18.26 31.44 -3.10
CA PRO A 109 -17.32 30.34 -2.93
C PRO A 109 -16.83 30.25 -1.47
N LEU A 110 -16.54 29.03 -1.03
CA LEU A 110 -15.91 28.75 0.25
C LEU A 110 -14.39 28.85 0.09
N SER A 111 -13.73 29.52 1.01
CA SER A 111 -12.28 29.56 1.13
C SER A 111 -11.83 28.46 2.09
N ILE A 112 -11.00 27.53 1.61
CA ILE A 112 -10.51 26.40 2.39
C ILE A 112 -9.00 26.49 2.54
N GLU A 113 -8.54 26.46 3.79
CA GLU A 113 -7.12 26.43 4.15
C GLU A 113 -6.76 25.11 4.83
N ILE A 114 -5.68 24.49 4.36
CA ILE A 114 -5.14 23.25 4.93
C ILE A 114 -3.75 23.51 5.50
N PHE A 115 -3.56 23.15 6.76
CA PHE A 115 -2.29 23.27 7.47
C PHE A 115 -1.73 21.90 7.84
N HIS A 116 -0.41 21.80 7.84
CA HIS A 116 0.33 20.77 8.55
C HIS A 116 0.58 21.24 9.99
N GLN A 117 0.19 20.42 10.96
CA GLN A 117 0.51 20.59 12.37
C GLN A 117 1.05 19.28 12.94
N PRO A 118 2.32 19.23 13.39
CA PRO A 118 2.87 18.07 14.08
C PRO A 118 2.13 17.80 15.40
N LYS A 119 1.92 16.53 15.74
CA LYS A 119 1.32 16.17 17.03
C LYS A 119 2.24 16.58 18.20
N LEU A 120 1.76 17.46 19.07
CA LEU A 120 2.51 17.97 20.23
C LEU A 120 2.74 16.86 21.27
N ASN A 121 3.94 16.84 21.88
CA ASN A 121 4.18 16.04 23.08
C ASN A 121 3.77 16.87 24.30
N GLU A 122 2.64 16.53 24.92
CA GLU A 122 2.08 17.25 26.08
C GLU A 122 3.06 17.37 27.28
N ASP A 123 4.10 16.53 27.33
CA ASP A 123 5.09 16.50 28.41
C ASP A 123 6.32 17.41 28.21
N LYS A 124 6.55 17.97 27.00
CA LYS A 124 7.83 18.65 26.68
C LYS A 124 7.71 20.05 26.09
N ASP A 125 6.57 20.40 25.50
CA ASP A 125 6.44 21.64 24.74
C ASP A 125 5.57 22.68 25.49
N PRO A 126 5.96 23.97 25.53
CA PRO A 126 5.18 25.00 26.23
C PRO A 126 3.78 25.15 25.62
N PRO A 127 2.73 25.37 26.43
CA PRO A 127 1.33 25.17 26.04
C PRO A 127 0.74 26.14 25.02
N ASN A 128 1.52 27.08 24.46
CA ASN A 128 0.97 28.27 23.80
C ASN A 128 1.48 28.56 22.39
N CYS A 129 2.29 27.70 21.77
CA CYS A 129 2.69 27.91 20.38
C CYS A 129 2.78 26.59 19.61
N LEU A 130 1.82 26.36 18.72
CA LEU A 130 1.82 25.25 17.78
C LEU A 130 2.36 25.75 16.45
N GLU A 131 3.49 25.21 16.00
CA GLU A 131 3.98 25.48 14.65
C GLU A 131 3.00 24.89 13.63
N ARG A 132 2.47 25.76 12.76
CA ARG A 132 1.62 25.38 11.64
C ARG A 132 2.29 25.78 10.34
N LEU A 133 2.34 24.85 9.40
CA LEU A 133 2.78 25.11 8.04
C LEU A 133 1.57 25.13 7.12
N ARG A 134 1.33 26.25 6.43
CA ARG A 134 0.25 26.32 5.44
C ARG A 134 0.62 25.45 4.24
N MET A 135 -0.16 24.39 4.02
CA MET A 135 -0.03 23.54 2.85
C MET A 135 -0.67 24.25 1.67
N ASP A 136 -1.97 24.52 1.73
CA ASP A 136 -2.64 25.18 0.60
C ASP A 136 -3.84 26.04 1.04
N LEU A 137 -4.20 26.98 0.17
CA LEU A 137 -5.38 27.84 0.25
C LEU A 137 -6.07 27.84 -1.12
N PHE A 138 -7.31 27.36 -1.16
CA PHE A 138 -8.08 27.24 -2.39
C PHE A 138 -9.56 27.54 -2.16
N THR A 139 -10.28 27.88 -3.23
CA THR A 139 -11.72 28.15 -3.16
C THR A 139 -12.53 27.03 -3.78
N VAL A 140 -13.70 26.77 -3.22
CA VAL A 140 -14.62 25.73 -3.69
C VAL A 140 -16.01 26.29 -3.86
N THR A 141 -16.64 25.98 -5.00
CA THR A 141 -18.05 26.28 -5.25
C THR A 141 -18.93 25.11 -4.81
N LEU A 142 -20.17 25.37 -4.41
CA LEU A 142 -21.11 24.32 -4.00
C LEU A 142 -21.36 23.24 -5.06
N SER A 143 -21.17 23.55 -6.34
CA SER A 143 -21.26 22.58 -7.44
C SER A 143 -20.18 21.49 -7.41
N GLN A 144 -19.05 21.74 -6.74
CA GLN A 144 -17.93 20.81 -6.58
C GLN A 144 -18.04 19.97 -5.31
N VAL A 145 -19.11 20.18 -4.53
CA VAL A 145 -19.34 19.52 -3.25
C VAL A 145 -20.31 18.37 -3.44
N THR A 146 -19.95 17.18 -2.98
CA THR A 146 -20.89 16.06 -2.92
C THR A 146 -21.51 16.00 -1.53
N PHE A 147 -22.84 16.04 -1.47
CA PHE A 147 -23.61 15.91 -0.22
C PHE A 147 -24.20 14.51 -0.10
N SER A 148 -24.05 13.89 1.08
CA SER A 148 -24.67 12.60 1.38
C SER A 148 -25.11 12.58 2.84
N SER A 149 -26.43 12.59 3.09
CA SER A 149 -27.08 12.36 4.41
C SER A 149 -26.33 12.95 5.62
N GLY A 150 -26.09 14.26 5.65
CA GLY A 150 -25.39 14.95 6.77
C GLY A 150 -23.86 14.93 6.68
N SER A 151 -23.30 14.46 5.57
CA SER A 151 -21.87 14.53 5.27
C SER A 151 -21.61 15.37 4.01
N MET A 152 -20.47 16.04 4.01
CA MET A 152 -19.96 16.85 2.93
C MET A 152 -18.63 16.28 2.47
N VAL A 153 -18.48 16.02 1.17
CA VAL A 153 -17.25 15.49 0.58
C VAL A 153 -16.72 16.45 -0.48
N LEU A 154 -15.44 16.76 -0.36
CA LEU A 154 -14.69 17.70 -1.18
C LEU A 154 -13.48 17.00 -1.79
N GLU A 155 -13.32 17.12 -3.11
CA GLU A 155 -12.07 16.68 -3.75
C GLU A 155 -10.96 17.70 -3.49
N VAL A 156 -9.85 17.24 -2.91
CA VAL A 156 -8.68 18.08 -2.57
C VAL A 156 -7.38 17.56 -3.18
N THR A 157 -7.49 16.77 -4.25
CA THR A 157 -6.35 16.14 -4.94
C THR A 157 -5.36 17.18 -5.46
N ARG A 158 -5.83 18.16 -6.25
CA ARG A 158 -4.95 19.16 -6.87
C ARG A 158 -4.21 20.01 -5.83
N PRO A 159 -4.88 20.58 -4.80
CA PRO A 159 -4.20 21.34 -3.75
C PRO A 159 -3.06 20.55 -3.07
N LEU A 160 -3.33 19.30 -2.70
CA LEU A 160 -2.35 18.49 -1.98
C LEU A 160 -1.25 17.89 -2.88
N SER A 161 -1.51 17.73 -4.18
CA SER A 161 -0.56 17.09 -5.10
C SER A 161 0.80 17.79 -5.19
N LYS A 162 0.86 19.11 -4.95
CA LYS A 162 2.13 19.86 -4.95
C LYS A 162 3.08 19.38 -3.85
N TRP A 163 2.54 19.09 -2.69
CA TRP A 163 3.30 18.77 -1.48
C TRP A 163 3.57 17.27 -1.35
N LEU A 164 2.63 16.45 -1.83
CA LEU A 164 2.70 15.00 -1.68
C LEU A 164 3.57 14.31 -2.75
N LYS A 165 4.01 15.02 -3.80
CA LYS A 165 4.91 14.48 -4.84
C LYS A 165 6.38 14.42 -4.41
N HIS A 166 6.82 15.32 -3.53
CA HIS A 166 8.23 15.42 -3.08
C HIS A 166 8.31 15.61 -1.55
N PRO A 167 8.08 14.55 -0.75
CA PRO A 167 8.09 14.65 0.71
C PRO A 167 9.46 15.10 1.30
N GLY A 168 10.56 14.88 0.57
CA GLY A 168 11.90 15.33 0.97
C GLY A 168 12.04 16.86 1.00
N GLU A 169 11.48 17.56 0.01
CA GLU A 169 11.47 19.04 -0.03
C GLU A 169 10.56 19.63 1.05
N LEU A 170 9.47 18.91 1.38
CA LEU A 170 8.59 19.23 2.51
C LEU A 170 9.40 19.38 3.79
N ARG A 171 10.26 18.40 4.09
CA ARG A 171 11.03 18.34 5.35
C ARG A 171 12.06 19.47 5.48
N GLU A 172 12.67 19.90 4.37
CA GLU A 172 13.61 21.02 4.34
C GLU A 172 12.89 22.39 4.41
N GLN A 173 11.76 22.54 3.71
CA GLN A 173 10.88 23.72 3.83
C GLN A 173 10.26 23.83 5.23
N MET A 174 9.91 22.69 5.85
CA MET A 174 9.43 22.58 7.24
C MET A 174 10.47 23.00 8.27
N SER A 175 11.77 22.93 7.94
CA SER A 175 12.85 23.32 8.87
C SER A 175 13.25 24.80 8.75
N SER A 176 12.75 25.53 7.74
CA SER A 176 13.19 26.89 7.40
C SER A 176 12.14 27.98 7.59
N LEU A 177 10.87 27.63 7.77
CA LEU A 177 9.79 28.57 8.04
C LEU A 177 9.56 28.70 9.54
N ALA A 178 9.85 29.88 10.09
CA ALA A 178 9.48 30.23 11.45
C ALA A 178 7.95 30.19 11.59
N GLY A 179 7.45 29.29 12.44
CA GLY A 179 6.01 29.10 12.63
C GLY A 179 5.33 30.35 13.17
N GLU A 180 4.22 30.73 12.56
CA GLU A 180 3.30 31.72 13.16
C GLU A 180 2.59 31.08 14.36
N CYS A 181 2.48 31.84 15.44
CA CYS A 181 1.98 31.33 16.72
C CYS A 181 0.45 31.37 16.79
N TRP A 182 -0.20 30.20 16.78
CA TRP A 182 -1.66 30.10 16.80
C TRP A 182 -2.23 29.76 18.19
N ARG A 183 -3.32 30.43 18.58
CA ARG A 183 -4.09 30.15 19.81
C ARG A 183 -5.37 29.38 19.48
N ARG A 184 -5.69 28.34 20.25
CA ARG A 184 -6.91 27.51 20.09
C ARG A 184 -8.18 28.37 20.13
N PRO A 185 -9.01 28.39 19.07
CA PRO A 185 -10.35 28.97 19.13
C PRO A 185 -11.34 28.05 19.88
N PRO A 186 -12.55 28.56 20.22
CA PRO A 186 -13.60 27.77 20.87
C PRO A 186 -14.10 26.64 19.95
N THR A 187 -14.59 25.56 20.56
CA THR A 187 -14.95 24.29 19.90
C THR A 187 -15.76 24.48 18.60
N PRO A 188 -15.30 23.90 17.48
CA PRO A 188 -15.95 24.03 16.19
C PRO A 188 -17.29 23.27 16.12
N PRO A 189 -18.22 23.66 15.23
CA PRO A 189 -19.53 23.01 15.06
C PRO A 189 -19.47 21.64 14.38
N VAL A 190 -18.28 21.20 13.95
CA VAL A 190 -18.05 19.96 13.19
C VAL A 190 -17.53 18.88 14.12
N THR A 191 -18.22 17.74 14.16
CA THR A 191 -17.89 16.65 15.08
C THR A 191 -16.75 15.77 14.59
N ASN A 192 -16.59 15.62 13.26
CA ASN A 192 -15.52 14.83 12.65
C ASN A 192 -15.14 15.40 11.27
N VAL A 193 -13.85 15.73 11.10
CA VAL A 193 -13.24 16.05 9.80
C VAL A 193 -12.16 15.03 9.50
N LEU A 194 -12.25 14.43 8.31
CA LEU A 194 -11.35 13.39 7.85
C LEU A 194 -10.79 13.73 6.48
N LEU A 195 -9.47 13.63 6.33
CA LEU A 195 -8.80 13.69 5.06
C LEU A 195 -8.41 12.27 4.64
N MET A 196 -8.99 11.83 3.52
CA MET A 196 -8.68 10.55 2.89
C MET A 196 -7.65 10.79 1.78
N LEU A 197 -6.51 10.12 1.86
CA LEU A 197 -5.46 10.14 0.85
C LEU A 197 -5.36 8.79 0.19
N TYR A 198 -5.34 8.78 -1.14
CA TYR A 198 -5.20 7.59 -1.97
C TYR A 198 -3.92 7.75 -2.77
N SER A 199 -2.92 6.94 -2.47
CA SER A 199 -1.60 7.02 -3.08
C SER A 199 -1.19 5.71 -3.72
N ASN A 200 -0.34 5.81 -4.73
CA ASN A 200 0.26 4.69 -5.43
C ASN A 200 1.74 4.59 -5.09
N LEU A 201 2.21 3.36 -4.91
CA LEU A 201 3.63 3.08 -4.77
C LEU A 201 4.31 3.31 -6.11
N SER A 202 5.51 3.90 -6.05
CA SER A 202 6.34 4.06 -7.25
C SER A 202 6.58 2.70 -7.94
N PRO A 203 6.74 2.68 -9.28
CA PRO A 203 6.97 1.43 -10.01
C PRO A 203 8.19 0.63 -9.52
N GLU A 204 9.23 1.32 -9.07
CA GLU A 204 10.44 0.70 -8.49
C GLU A 204 10.11 -0.03 -7.19
N ARG A 205 9.31 0.58 -6.33
CA ARG A 205 8.91 -0.01 -5.05
C ARG A 205 7.92 -1.17 -5.22
N ARG A 206 7.06 -1.11 -6.24
CA ARG A 206 6.24 -2.27 -6.64
C ARG A 206 7.10 -3.46 -7.08
N ARG A 207 8.20 -3.21 -7.80
CA ARG A 207 9.14 -4.27 -8.24
C ARG A 207 9.95 -4.87 -7.08
N LEU A 208 10.22 -4.08 -6.03
CA LEU A 208 10.87 -4.52 -4.80
C LEU A 208 9.94 -5.28 -3.83
N GLY A 209 8.69 -5.52 -4.20
CA GLY A 209 7.73 -6.28 -3.37
C GLY A 209 6.81 -5.41 -2.50
N GLY A 210 6.77 -4.09 -2.71
CA GLY A 210 5.90 -3.15 -1.97
C GLY A 210 6.44 -2.77 -0.58
N SER A 211 5.60 -2.15 0.25
CA SER A 211 5.87 -2.01 1.69
C SER A 211 5.63 -3.37 2.38
N THR A 212 6.63 -3.91 3.05
CA THR A 212 6.44 -5.06 3.94
C THR A 212 5.63 -4.60 5.17
N LEU A 213 4.80 -5.48 5.72
CA LEU A 213 4.08 -5.20 6.96
C LEU A 213 5.05 -4.93 8.13
N LEU A 214 6.24 -5.55 8.10
CA LEU A 214 7.30 -5.26 9.05
C LEU A 214 7.79 -3.81 8.90
N TRP A 215 8.08 -3.34 7.68
CA TRP A 215 8.43 -1.93 7.44
C TRP A 215 7.33 -0.97 7.89
N GLU A 216 6.06 -1.26 7.62
CA GLU A 216 4.93 -0.44 8.08
C GLU A 216 4.81 -0.44 9.61
N ALA A 217 5.00 -1.59 10.25
CA ALA A 217 5.00 -1.69 11.70
C ALA A 217 6.12 -0.85 12.33
N GLU A 218 7.35 -0.96 11.80
CA GLU A 218 8.53 -0.23 12.28
C GLU A 218 8.46 1.28 12.03
N SER A 219 7.92 1.68 10.87
CA SER A 219 7.79 3.10 10.49
C SER A 219 6.57 3.79 11.09
N SER A 220 5.64 3.06 11.71
CA SER A 220 4.45 3.65 12.31
C SER A 220 4.77 4.42 13.61
N TRP A 221 4.10 5.56 13.80
CA TRP A 221 4.10 6.40 15.01
C TRP A 221 3.93 5.61 16.33
N ARG A 222 3.27 4.43 16.29
CA ARG A 222 3.08 3.58 17.48
C ARG A 222 4.38 3.03 18.07
N VAL A 223 5.46 2.94 17.29
CA VAL A 223 6.79 2.58 17.79
C VAL A 223 7.42 3.73 18.60
N GLN A 224 7.10 4.99 18.28
CA GLN A 224 7.53 6.17 19.04
C GLN A 224 6.78 6.31 20.38
N GLU A 225 5.45 6.12 20.41
CA GLU A 225 4.68 6.07 21.68
C GLU A 225 5.11 4.88 22.56
N GLY A 226 5.50 3.75 21.96
CA GLY A 226 6.02 2.57 22.65
C GLY A 226 7.37 2.76 23.36
N GLN A 227 8.10 3.86 23.10
CA GLN A 227 9.36 4.17 23.81
C GLN A 227 9.13 4.54 25.28
N LEU A 228 7.89 4.82 25.70
CA LEU A 228 7.51 4.93 27.12
C LEU A 228 7.39 3.55 27.82
N SER A 229 7.43 2.43 27.10
CA SER A 229 7.55 1.07 27.68
C SER A 229 9.02 0.65 27.89
N ARG A 230 9.93 1.61 28.11
CA ARG A 230 11.35 1.38 28.42
C ARG A 230 11.59 0.64 29.75
N GLU A 231 10.54 0.30 30.50
CA GLU A 231 10.65 -0.39 31.79
C GLU A 231 10.51 -1.93 31.73
N ARG A 232 10.14 -2.53 30.59
CA ARG A 232 10.24 -4.01 30.42
C ARG A 232 11.63 -4.50 30.01
N GLY A 233 12.56 -3.58 29.74
CA GLY A 233 13.91 -3.84 29.24
C GLY A 233 14.93 -4.38 30.26
N ARG A 234 14.61 -4.47 31.56
CA ARG A 234 15.57 -4.95 32.58
C ARG A 234 15.48 -6.43 32.92
N ARG A 235 14.46 -7.18 32.47
CA ARG A 235 14.35 -8.64 32.68
C ARG A 235 14.68 -9.51 31.46
N HIS A 236 14.87 -8.93 30.27
CA HIS A 236 15.08 -9.67 29.03
C HIS A 236 16.54 -9.72 28.53
N ARG A 237 17.51 -9.34 29.36
CA ARG A 237 18.94 -9.48 29.06
C ARG A 237 19.44 -10.91 29.28
N ARG A 238 18.71 -11.89 28.75
CA ARG A 238 19.08 -13.32 28.78
C ARG A 238 18.44 -14.15 27.66
N TYR A 239 18.03 -13.53 26.55
CA TYR A 239 17.92 -14.27 25.30
C TYR A 239 19.32 -14.35 24.71
N HIS A 240 19.81 -15.58 24.55
CA HIS A 240 21.06 -15.90 23.88
C HIS A 240 21.22 -14.98 22.66
N LEU A 241 22.34 -14.25 22.60
CA LEU A 241 22.92 -13.86 21.32
C LEU A 241 23.17 -15.17 20.60
N GLN A 242 22.18 -15.67 19.85
CA GLN A 242 22.36 -16.80 18.97
C GLN A 242 23.56 -16.42 18.12
N ASP A 243 24.59 -17.27 18.18
CA ASP A 243 25.77 -17.10 17.35
C ASP A 243 25.27 -16.88 15.93
N ARG A 244 25.76 -15.85 15.23
CA ARG A 244 25.35 -15.58 13.84
C ARG A 244 25.52 -16.81 12.96
N ASN A 245 26.37 -17.75 13.37
CA ASN A 245 26.51 -19.04 12.73
C ASN A 245 25.32 -20.00 12.85
N GLN A 246 24.37 -19.77 13.75
CA GLN A 246 23.17 -20.59 13.92
C GLN A 246 21.93 -20.02 13.22
N LEU A 247 22.00 -18.77 12.78
CA LEU A 247 20.89 -18.09 12.10
C LEU A 247 20.78 -18.52 10.63
N CYS A 248 19.57 -18.39 10.08
CA CYS A 248 19.27 -18.72 8.69
C CYS A 248 20.26 -18.09 7.70
N ARG A 249 20.92 -18.94 6.92
CA ARG A 249 21.96 -18.53 5.97
C ARG A 249 22.13 -19.53 4.83
N LYS A 250 22.76 -19.06 3.76
CA LYS A 250 23.22 -19.89 2.66
C LYS A 250 24.54 -20.59 3.01
N VAL A 251 24.56 -21.91 2.90
CA VAL A 251 25.77 -22.74 3.10
C VAL A 251 26.12 -23.51 1.83
N LYS A 252 27.39 -23.90 1.69
CA LYS A 252 27.85 -24.71 0.54
C LYS A 252 27.20 -26.08 0.58
N PHE A 253 26.74 -26.55 -0.58
CA PHE A 253 26.17 -27.88 -0.78
C PHE A 253 26.56 -28.35 -2.18
N GLN A 254 27.57 -29.21 -2.23
CA GLN A 254 28.09 -29.75 -3.48
C GLN A 254 27.26 -30.95 -3.91
N VAL A 255 26.78 -30.91 -5.15
CA VAL A 255 26.10 -32.01 -5.81
C VAL A 255 27.07 -32.63 -6.81
N ASP A 256 27.33 -33.92 -6.66
CA ASP A 256 28.11 -34.71 -7.63
C ASP A 256 27.17 -35.71 -8.30
N PHE A 257 26.99 -35.56 -9.61
CA PHE A 257 26.09 -36.41 -10.37
C PHE A 257 26.57 -37.86 -10.45
N ASN A 258 27.87 -38.13 -10.31
CA ASN A 258 28.37 -39.49 -10.25
C ASN A 258 27.91 -40.20 -8.96
N LEU A 259 27.87 -39.48 -7.84
CA LEU A 259 27.46 -40.04 -6.54
C LEU A 259 25.97 -40.39 -6.48
N ILE A 260 25.12 -39.66 -7.20
CA ILE A 260 23.67 -39.94 -7.26
C ILE A 260 23.27 -40.84 -8.44
N GLY A 261 24.25 -41.43 -9.14
CA GLY A 261 24.01 -42.36 -10.24
C GLY A 261 23.60 -41.72 -11.57
N TRP A 262 23.72 -40.39 -11.70
CA TRP A 262 23.36 -39.63 -12.90
C TRP A 262 24.57 -39.30 -13.80
N GLY A 263 25.77 -39.64 -13.34
CA GLY A 263 27.02 -39.34 -14.02
C GLY A 263 27.18 -39.98 -15.40
N SER A 264 26.43 -41.04 -15.71
CA SER A 264 26.49 -41.71 -17.02
C SER A 264 25.79 -40.91 -18.13
N TRP A 265 24.72 -40.19 -17.81
CA TRP A 265 23.92 -39.46 -18.79
C TRP A 265 24.12 -37.94 -18.74
N ILE A 266 24.56 -37.37 -17.61
CA ILE A 266 24.96 -35.96 -17.52
C ILE A 266 26.40 -35.80 -17.99
N ILE A 267 26.64 -35.08 -19.07
CA ILE A 267 27.97 -34.83 -19.63
C ILE A 267 28.67 -33.71 -18.84
N TYR A 268 28.00 -32.57 -18.64
CA TYR A 268 28.56 -31.42 -17.92
C TYR A 268 27.46 -30.53 -17.30
N PRO A 269 27.69 -29.93 -16.11
CA PRO A 269 28.81 -30.20 -15.20
C PRO A 269 28.65 -31.55 -14.50
N LYS A 270 29.76 -32.20 -14.12
CA LYS A 270 29.74 -33.43 -13.30
C LYS A 270 29.50 -33.15 -11.81
N GLN A 271 29.95 -31.98 -11.35
CA GLN A 271 29.72 -31.48 -10.00
C GLN A 271 29.42 -29.99 -10.06
N TYR A 272 28.54 -29.52 -9.18
CA TYR A 272 28.29 -28.10 -8.98
C TYR A 272 27.88 -27.81 -7.53
N ASN A 273 28.07 -26.57 -7.10
CA ASN A 273 27.61 -26.12 -5.78
C ASN A 273 26.18 -25.59 -5.90
N ALA A 274 25.21 -26.41 -5.50
CA ALA A 274 23.80 -26.04 -5.46
C ALA A 274 23.52 -25.03 -4.32
N TYR A 275 24.36 -25.04 -3.28
CA TYR A 275 24.09 -24.38 -2.00
C TYR A 275 22.77 -24.87 -1.35
N ARG A 276 22.62 -24.63 -0.06
CA ARG A 276 21.35 -24.88 0.64
C ARG A 276 21.14 -23.85 1.75
N CYS A 277 19.91 -23.70 2.18
CA CYS A 277 19.57 -22.87 3.33
C CYS A 277 19.64 -23.70 4.62
N GLU A 278 20.25 -23.14 5.64
CA GLU A 278 20.44 -23.76 6.95
C GLU A 278 20.40 -22.72 8.06
N GLY A 279 19.89 -23.11 9.22
CA GLY A 279 19.88 -22.30 10.43
C GLY A 279 18.46 -22.06 10.95
N GLU A 280 18.39 -21.43 12.11
CA GLU A 280 17.14 -21.08 12.76
C GLU A 280 16.70 -19.65 12.37
N CYS A 281 15.40 -19.47 12.28
CA CYS A 281 14.80 -18.15 12.06
C CYS A 281 14.49 -17.48 13.41
N PRO A 282 14.92 -16.23 13.61
CA PRO A 282 14.63 -15.50 14.85
C PRO A 282 13.14 -15.18 14.96
N ASN A 283 12.66 -15.03 16.21
CA ASN A 283 11.27 -14.68 16.52
C ASN A 283 11.25 -13.45 17.43
N PRO A 284 10.86 -12.26 16.93
CA PRO A 284 10.33 -11.99 15.59
C PRO A 284 11.46 -11.97 14.55
N VAL A 285 11.10 -12.23 13.30
CA VAL A 285 12.04 -12.17 12.18
C VAL A 285 12.24 -10.71 11.75
N GLY A 286 13.47 -10.37 11.39
CA GLY A 286 13.85 -9.06 10.83
C GLY A 286 13.96 -9.09 9.31
N GLU A 287 14.05 -7.90 8.72
CA GLU A 287 14.05 -7.70 7.28
C GLU A 287 15.30 -8.24 6.58
N GLU A 288 16.39 -8.40 7.33
CA GLU A 288 17.62 -9.05 6.88
C GLU A 288 17.42 -10.53 6.49
N PHE A 289 16.30 -11.14 6.87
CA PHE A 289 15.93 -12.51 6.50
C PHE A 289 14.83 -12.58 5.43
N HIS A 290 14.52 -11.49 4.75
CA HIS A 290 13.56 -11.41 3.64
C HIS A 290 12.23 -12.15 3.91
N PRO A 291 11.55 -11.91 5.04
CA PRO A 291 10.31 -12.60 5.35
C PRO A 291 9.17 -12.13 4.44
N THR A 292 8.22 -13.03 4.17
CA THR A 292 6.90 -12.58 3.68
C THR A 292 6.11 -11.95 4.81
N ASN A 293 5.07 -11.16 4.50
CA ASN A 293 4.14 -10.65 5.52
C ASN A 293 3.55 -11.78 6.38
N HIS A 294 3.28 -12.95 5.77
CA HIS A 294 2.80 -14.14 6.49
C HIS A 294 3.86 -14.66 7.47
N ALA A 295 5.10 -14.83 7.02
CA ALA A 295 6.21 -15.29 7.84
C ALA A 295 6.48 -14.33 9.01
N TYR A 296 6.42 -13.01 8.76
CA TYR A 296 6.56 -12.00 9.79
C TYR A 296 5.48 -12.14 10.87
N ILE A 297 4.19 -12.21 10.48
CA ILE A 297 3.08 -12.44 11.42
C ILE A 297 3.24 -13.76 12.17
N GLN A 298 3.64 -14.83 11.50
CA GLN A 298 3.89 -16.12 12.15
C GLN A 298 5.01 -16.02 13.19
N SER A 299 6.09 -15.27 12.90
CA SER A 299 7.18 -15.05 13.86
C SER A 299 6.73 -14.27 15.10
N LEU A 300 5.82 -13.30 14.93
CA LEU A 300 5.20 -12.57 16.04
C LEU A 300 4.30 -13.51 16.87
N LEU A 301 3.44 -14.29 16.21
CA LEU A 301 2.63 -15.30 16.88
C LEU A 301 3.48 -16.34 17.58
N LYS A 302 4.62 -16.75 17.01
CA LYS A 302 5.56 -17.66 17.66
C LYS A 302 6.14 -17.05 18.93
N ARG A 303 6.46 -15.76 18.92
CA ARG A 303 6.99 -15.03 20.09
C ARG A 303 5.95 -14.90 21.21
N TYR A 304 4.70 -14.56 20.89
CA TYR A 304 3.68 -14.25 21.89
C TYR A 304 2.77 -15.44 22.24
N GLN A 305 2.62 -16.42 21.34
CA GLN A 305 1.73 -17.59 21.45
C GLN A 305 2.43 -18.86 20.91
N PRO A 306 3.56 -19.28 21.52
CA PRO A 306 4.49 -20.27 20.95
C PRO A 306 3.91 -21.66 20.68
N HIS A 307 2.78 -22.01 21.31
CA HIS A 307 2.11 -23.30 21.16
C HIS A 307 1.12 -23.35 20.00
N ARG A 308 0.75 -22.20 19.40
CA ARG A 308 -0.23 -22.15 18.32
C ARG A 308 0.38 -22.32 16.94
N VAL A 309 1.66 -21.96 16.79
CA VAL A 309 2.36 -21.94 15.50
C VAL A 309 3.78 -22.49 15.62
N PRO A 310 4.30 -23.14 14.56
CA PRO A 310 5.72 -23.45 14.46
C PRO A 310 6.55 -22.17 14.20
N SER A 311 7.86 -22.25 14.42
CA SER A 311 8.79 -21.22 13.95
C SER A 311 8.80 -21.19 12.42
N THR A 312 9.10 -20.04 11.83
CA THR A 312 9.36 -19.92 10.38
C THR A 312 10.57 -20.77 9.97
N CYS A 313 10.58 -21.22 8.73
CA CYS A 313 11.61 -22.12 8.21
C CYS A 313 12.64 -21.34 7.37
N CYS A 314 13.91 -21.74 7.48
CA CYS A 314 14.97 -21.20 6.63
C CYS A 314 14.92 -21.85 5.24
N ALA A 315 14.54 -21.09 4.22
CA ALA A 315 14.29 -21.58 2.87
C ALA A 315 14.88 -20.66 1.78
N PRO A 316 15.10 -21.17 0.54
CA PRO A 316 15.54 -20.32 -0.57
C PRO A 316 14.49 -19.27 -0.91
N VAL A 317 14.89 -18.01 -0.98
CA VAL A 317 14.05 -16.89 -1.45
C VAL A 317 14.43 -16.45 -2.87
N LYS A 318 15.63 -16.82 -3.31
CA LYS A 318 16.11 -16.57 -4.67
C LYS A 318 17.00 -17.70 -5.14
N THR A 319 16.80 -18.08 -6.38
CA THR A 319 17.47 -19.19 -7.05
C THR A 319 17.89 -18.76 -8.46
N LYS A 320 18.93 -19.40 -8.99
CA LYS A 320 19.36 -19.23 -10.38
C LYS A 320 19.36 -20.55 -11.15
N PRO A 321 19.22 -20.50 -12.48
CA PRO A 321 19.28 -21.70 -13.30
C PRO A 321 20.68 -22.30 -13.36
N LEU A 322 20.75 -23.60 -13.69
CA LEU A 322 21.96 -24.31 -14.07
C LEU A 322 21.85 -24.81 -15.52
N SER A 323 22.84 -24.48 -16.33
CA SER A 323 23.00 -25.03 -17.67
C SER A 323 23.57 -26.44 -17.59
N MET A 324 22.90 -27.41 -18.19
CA MET A 324 23.31 -28.81 -18.19
C MET A 324 23.39 -29.35 -19.61
N LEU A 325 24.48 -30.06 -19.90
CA LEU A 325 24.70 -30.83 -21.11
C LEU A 325 24.50 -32.32 -20.76
N TYR A 326 23.55 -32.99 -21.38
CA TYR A 326 23.24 -34.38 -21.07
C TYR A 326 22.77 -35.17 -22.30
N VAL A 327 22.79 -36.49 -22.19
CA VAL A 327 22.31 -37.41 -23.22
C VAL A 327 20.87 -37.81 -22.90
N ASP A 328 19.96 -37.60 -23.85
CA ASP A 328 18.60 -38.12 -23.81
C ASP A 328 18.27 -38.83 -25.13
N ASN A 329 17.80 -40.08 -25.05
CA ASN A 329 17.42 -40.89 -26.21
C ASN A 329 18.47 -40.90 -27.36
N GLY A 330 19.76 -40.96 -26.99
CA GLY A 330 20.89 -40.96 -27.94
C GLY A 330 21.24 -39.60 -28.54
N ARG A 331 20.60 -38.51 -28.11
CA ARG A 331 20.87 -37.13 -28.53
C ARG A 331 21.55 -36.36 -27.40
N VAL A 332 22.47 -35.47 -27.75
CA VAL A 332 23.10 -34.55 -26.80
C VAL A 332 22.27 -33.27 -26.74
N LEU A 333 21.81 -32.89 -25.55
CA LEU A 333 20.99 -31.71 -25.30
C LEU A 333 21.71 -30.75 -24.36
N LEU A 334 21.62 -29.45 -24.65
CA LEU A 334 21.98 -28.36 -23.74
C LEU A 334 20.69 -27.68 -23.29
N ASP A 335 20.41 -27.70 -21.99
CA ASP A 335 19.22 -27.08 -21.41
C ASP A 335 19.57 -26.25 -20.17
N HIS A 336 18.72 -25.28 -19.83
CA HIS A 336 18.89 -24.36 -18.71
C HIS A 336 17.77 -24.59 -17.68
N HIS A 337 18.05 -25.44 -16.69
CA HIS A 337 17.06 -25.80 -15.68
C HIS A 337 17.00 -24.73 -14.59
N LYS A 338 15.80 -24.18 -14.35
CA LYS A 338 15.54 -23.18 -13.31
C LYS A 338 15.66 -23.79 -11.91
N ASP A 339 15.86 -22.92 -10.92
CA ASP A 339 15.80 -23.28 -9.50
C ASP A 339 16.82 -24.31 -9.01
N MET A 340 17.97 -24.38 -9.69
CA MET A 340 19.02 -25.39 -9.41
C MET A 340 20.07 -24.94 -8.40
N ILE A 341 20.30 -23.63 -8.26
CA ILE A 341 21.33 -23.07 -7.36
C ILE A 341 20.71 -21.98 -6.48
N VAL A 342 20.84 -22.12 -5.16
CA VAL A 342 20.38 -21.13 -4.18
C VAL A 342 21.28 -19.90 -4.22
N GLU A 343 20.69 -18.73 -4.45
CA GLU A 343 21.38 -17.45 -4.39
C GLU A 343 21.21 -16.77 -3.03
N GLU A 344 19.99 -16.77 -2.49
CA GLU A 344 19.64 -16.09 -1.24
C GLU A 344 18.69 -16.97 -0.40
N CYS A 345 18.86 -16.92 0.92
CA CYS A 345 18.01 -17.60 1.89
C CYS A 345 17.21 -16.58 2.69
N GLY A 346 16.05 -17.00 3.18
CA GLY A 346 15.21 -16.19 4.04
C GLY A 346 14.32 -17.06 4.92
N CYS A 347 13.50 -16.40 5.73
CA CYS A 347 12.64 -17.02 6.73
C CYS A 347 11.18 -16.95 6.30
N LEU A 348 10.59 -18.10 5.96
CA LEU A 348 9.25 -18.23 5.38
C LEU A 348 8.24 -18.91 6.32
#